data_AF-A0A126QVI4-F1
#
_entry.id   AF-A0A126QVI4-F1
#
_cell.length_a   1.000
_cell.length_b   1.000
_cell.length_c   1.000
_cell.angle_alpha   90.00
_cell.angle_beta   90.00
_cell.angle_gamma   90.00
#
_symmetry.space_group_name_H-M   'P 1'
#
loop_
_entity.id
_entity.type
_entity.pdbx_description
1 polymer ?
#
loop_
_entity_poly.entity_id
_entity_poly.type
_entity_poly.pdbx_seq_one_letter_code
_entity_poly.pdbx_strand_id
1 'polypeptide(L)'
;MSSAFPGLSRSQLKKASNKQYFLIYEGECTEKEYFDGISTAADDSKLDLIITPKEIERSEADWFETDIIKLIEMSNSFIKTLKNKKFHYIYFFNIVFEPLCHTKRMEFIKKDRYSEYNDYLTRDIQPFRSKLLTSMNNKGYISSSGFIKDLDNAVQYCRSEIRRKYKFDILGKIIKLDISNKNVFSQDNVCIIHDRDYSERYFNDIKYMRAIGKINELCDKNEEKYRLIITYPKFELWLVLHVMKYSEIQTLNLDYLKLYSGPNSCPVKDKARTGPSQYVSELFQKYLKIPETKHISSLFDSKLLPGIENAIINSQHPLFKTEISDLMTEPGTNMGILMQEIIASHED
;
A
#
# COMPACT_ATOMS: atom_id res chain seq x y z
N MET A 1 51.76 7.38 -16.54
CA MET A 1 51.46 6.12 -15.83
C MET A 1 49.96 6.11 -15.56
N SER A 2 49.12 5.73 -16.52
CA SER A 2 48.67 4.36 -16.81
C SER A 2 48.24 3.57 -15.58
N SER A 3 46.94 3.60 -15.26
CA SER A 3 46.18 2.36 -15.16
C SER A 3 44.74 2.63 -15.59
N ALA A 4 44.39 2.02 -16.71
CA ALA A 4 43.05 1.98 -17.27
C ALA A 4 42.24 0.93 -16.49
N PHE A 5 41.04 1.29 -16.03
CA PHE A 5 39.99 0.31 -15.83
C PHE A 5 39.09 0.33 -17.08
N PRO A 6 38.77 -0.83 -17.69
CA PRO A 6 37.97 -0.88 -18.90
C PRO A 6 36.56 -0.36 -18.60
N GLY A 7 36.12 0.61 -19.41
CA GLY A 7 34.83 1.26 -19.27
C GLY A 7 33.67 0.28 -19.36
N LEU A 8 32.94 0.13 -18.25
CA LEU A 8 31.55 -0.28 -18.28
C LEU A 8 30.73 0.91 -18.79
N SER A 9 29.88 0.67 -19.78
CA SER A 9 28.93 1.69 -20.26
C SER A 9 28.03 2.15 -19.10
N ARG A 10 27.55 3.41 -19.13
CA ARG A 10 26.54 3.91 -18.18
C ARG A 10 25.34 2.97 -18.04
N SER A 11 24.94 2.28 -19.12
CA SER A 11 23.89 1.24 -19.11
C SER A 11 24.26 -0.06 -18.38
N GLN A 12 25.54 -0.37 -18.23
CA GLN A 12 26.04 -1.51 -17.46
C GLN A 12 26.21 -1.16 -15.97
N LEU A 13 26.57 0.08 -15.65
CA LEU A 13 26.52 0.60 -14.26
C LEU A 13 25.06 0.69 -13.76
N LYS A 14 24.12 1.11 -14.61
CA LYS A 14 22.66 1.11 -14.35
C LYS A 14 22.04 -0.28 -14.07
N LYS A 15 22.81 -1.36 -14.24
CA LYS A 15 22.38 -2.75 -13.98
C LYS A 15 22.96 -3.33 -12.69
N ALA A 16 23.91 -2.64 -12.06
CA ALA A 16 24.69 -3.16 -10.95
C ALA A 16 24.26 -2.66 -9.54
N SER A 17 23.42 -1.62 -9.43
CA SER A 17 23.00 -1.05 -8.14
C SER A 17 21.47 -0.91 -7.89
N ASN A 18 20.60 -1.27 -8.84
CA ASN A 18 19.17 -0.93 -8.75
C ASN A 18 18.40 -1.73 -7.68
N LYS A 19 18.45 -1.28 -6.43
CA LYS A 19 17.48 -1.64 -5.39
C LYS A 19 16.09 -1.25 -5.89
N GLN A 20 15.16 -2.20 -5.93
CA GLN A 20 13.77 -1.91 -6.27
C GLN A 20 12.97 -1.59 -5.02
N TYR A 21 11.94 -0.75 -5.18
CA TYR A 21 10.99 -0.42 -4.13
C TYR A 21 9.61 -0.91 -4.56
N PHE A 22 9.10 -1.92 -3.85
CA PHE A 22 7.72 -2.38 -3.96
C PHE A 22 6.88 -1.57 -2.98
N LEU A 23 5.99 -0.72 -3.49
CA LEU A 23 5.11 0.10 -2.67
C LEU A 23 3.76 -0.61 -2.55
N ILE A 24 3.34 -0.86 -1.31
CA ILE A 24 2.01 -1.40 -0.99
C ILE A 24 1.31 -0.41 -0.08
N TYR A 25 0.10 -0.02 -0.42
CA TYR A 25 -0.70 0.89 0.40
C TYR A 25 -2.17 0.47 0.44
N GLU A 26 -2.91 1.05 1.37
CA GLU A 26 -4.34 0.82 1.52
C GLU A 26 -5.19 1.65 0.55
N GLY A 27 -4.89 2.94 0.36
CA GLY A 27 -5.76 3.84 -0.38
C GLY A 27 -5.67 3.71 -1.90
N GLU A 28 -6.83 3.59 -2.56
CA GLU A 28 -6.94 3.43 -4.02
C GLU A 28 -7.01 4.77 -4.78
N CYS A 29 -7.11 5.89 -4.07
CA CYS A 29 -7.29 7.21 -4.68
C CYS A 29 -6.06 8.08 -4.39
N THR A 30 -5.92 8.59 -3.17
CA THR A 30 -4.91 9.59 -2.84
C THR A 30 -3.48 9.06 -2.98
N GLU A 31 -3.17 7.93 -2.34
CA GLU A 31 -1.84 7.30 -2.39
C GLU A 31 -1.52 6.85 -3.81
N LYS A 32 -2.48 6.24 -4.49
CA LYS A 32 -2.35 5.82 -5.88
C LYS A 32 -2.01 6.99 -6.80
N GLU A 33 -2.83 8.04 -6.79
CA GLU A 33 -2.60 9.24 -7.60
C GLU A 33 -1.25 9.90 -7.28
N TYR A 34 -0.82 9.87 -6.02
CA TYR A 34 0.47 10.41 -5.61
C TYR A 34 1.63 9.62 -6.20
N PHE A 35 1.65 8.29 -6.02
CA PHE A 35 2.74 7.46 -6.50
C PHE A 35 2.73 7.27 -8.02
N ASP A 36 1.56 7.25 -8.67
CA ASP A 36 1.42 7.28 -10.12
C ASP A 36 1.99 8.59 -10.69
N GLY A 37 1.70 9.73 -10.04
CA GLY A 37 2.28 11.03 -10.39
C GLY A 37 3.81 11.03 -10.28
N ILE A 38 4.34 10.47 -9.19
CA ILE A 38 5.79 10.34 -8.99
C ILE A 38 6.41 9.47 -10.09
N SER A 39 5.82 8.30 -10.38
CA SER A 39 6.31 7.40 -11.42
C SER A 39 6.31 8.06 -12.80
N THR A 40 5.26 8.81 -13.11
CA THR A 40 5.14 9.53 -14.38
C THR A 40 6.19 10.63 -14.50
N ALA A 41 6.41 11.41 -13.43
CA ALA A 41 7.41 12.47 -13.42
C ALA A 41 8.86 11.93 -13.51
N ALA A 42 9.10 10.73 -12.97
CA ALA A 42 10.35 9.99 -13.12
C ALA A 42 10.59 9.56 -14.59
N ASP A 43 9.57 9.02 -15.25
CA ASP A 43 9.65 8.62 -16.66
C ASP A 43 9.83 9.84 -17.60
N ASP A 44 9.17 10.96 -17.28
CA ASP A 44 9.18 12.20 -18.06
C ASP A 44 10.43 13.08 -17.88
N SER A 45 11.42 12.65 -17.10
CA SER A 45 12.69 13.37 -16.85
C SER A 45 12.55 14.77 -16.22
N LYS A 46 11.41 15.09 -15.60
CA LYS A 46 11.20 16.34 -14.83
C LYS A 46 11.75 16.26 -13.40
N LEU A 47 12.13 15.07 -12.98
CA LEU A 47 12.86 14.80 -11.77
C LEU A 47 14.10 13.98 -12.15
N ASP A 48 15.27 14.25 -11.57
CA ASP A 48 16.39 13.27 -11.52
C ASP A 48 16.06 12.14 -10.51
N LEU A 49 14.79 11.77 -10.40
CA LEU A 49 14.29 10.66 -9.60
C LEU A 49 14.09 9.46 -10.51
N ILE A 50 15.03 8.52 -10.51
CA ILE A 50 14.86 7.24 -11.19
C ILE A 50 14.17 6.28 -10.21
N ILE A 51 12.85 6.43 -10.09
CA ILE A 51 12.03 5.53 -9.30
C ILE A 51 11.52 4.43 -10.22
N THR A 52 11.67 3.17 -9.84
CA THR A 52 10.83 2.10 -10.38
C THR A 52 9.92 1.63 -9.24
N PRO A 53 8.88 2.40 -8.86
CA PRO A 53 7.97 1.95 -7.82
C PRO A 53 7.13 0.84 -8.43
N LYS A 54 7.15 -0.35 -7.83
CA LYS A 54 6.26 -1.43 -8.25
C LYS A 54 5.11 -1.53 -7.27
N GLU A 55 3.99 -0.93 -7.63
CA GLU A 55 2.75 -1.01 -6.86
C GLU A 55 2.21 -2.45 -6.84
N ILE A 56 1.71 -2.84 -5.68
CA ILE A 56 0.87 -4.02 -5.49
C ILE A 56 -0.51 -3.52 -5.05
N GLU A 57 -1.43 -3.43 -6.00
CA GLU A 57 -2.82 -3.10 -5.71
C GLU A 57 -3.49 -4.22 -4.92
N ARG A 58 -4.36 -3.82 -4.00
CA ARG A 58 -5.24 -4.74 -3.27
C ARG A 58 -6.33 -5.25 -4.20
N SER A 59 -6.76 -6.49 -4.03
CA SER A 59 -7.95 -6.99 -4.73
C SER A 59 -9.23 -6.45 -4.11
N GLU A 60 -10.25 -6.22 -4.92
CA GLU A 60 -11.59 -5.79 -4.52
C GLU A 60 -12.23 -6.76 -3.50
N ALA A 61 -11.89 -8.04 -3.53
CA ALA A 61 -12.35 -9.03 -2.55
C ALA A 61 -11.91 -8.70 -1.10
N ASP A 62 -10.85 -7.92 -0.96
CA ASP A 62 -10.27 -7.48 0.30
C ASP A 62 -10.45 -5.96 0.49
N TRP A 63 -11.35 -5.30 -0.26
CA TRP A 63 -11.55 -3.83 -0.25
C TRP A 63 -11.70 -3.24 1.15
N PHE A 64 -12.51 -3.88 2.00
CA PHE A 64 -12.82 -3.38 3.35
C PHE A 64 -11.86 -3.91 4.44
N GLU A 65 -10.81 -4.62 4.04
CA GLU A 65 -9.90 -5.22 4.99
C GLU A 65 -8.84 -4.21 5.46
N THR A 66 -9.17 -3.33 6.37
CA THR A 66 -8.22 -2.34 6.91
C THR A 66 -7.20 -2.96 7.89
N ASP A 67 -6.98 -4.28 7.84
CA ASP A 67 -6.07 -4.99 8.74
C ASP A 67 -4.67 -5.08 8.12
N ILE A 68 -3.76 -4.28 8.67
CA ILE A 68 -2.35 -4.24 8.28
C ILE A 68 -1.69 -5.62 8.26
N ILE A 69 -2.08 -6.56 9.13
CA ILE A 69 -1.45 -7.90 9.17
C ILE A 69 -1.76 -8.64 7.88
N LYS A 70 -3.01 -8.55 7.42
CA LYS A 70 -3.42 -9.18 6.17
C LYS A 70 -2.81 -8.47 4.96
N LEU A 71 -2.63 -7.15 5.01
CA LEU A 71 -1.87 -6.41 3.99
C LEU A 71 -0.41 -6.89 3.91
N ILE A 72 0.24 -7.12 5.06
CA ILE A 72 1.60 -7.70 5.12
C ILE A 72 1.62 -9.12 4.52
N GLU A 73 0.64 -9.96 4.83
CA GLU A 73 0.54 -11.32 4.28
C GLU A 73 0.32 -11.32 2.77
N MET A 74 -0.55 -10.44 2.26
CA MET A 74 -0.79 -10.26 0.83
C MET A 74 0.49 -9.78 0.12
N SER A 75 1.19 -8.81 0.70
CA SER A 75 2.46 -8.30 0.18
C SER A 75 3.49 -9.42 0.05
N ASN A 76 3.69 -10.19 1.13
CA ASN A 76 4.62 -11.32 1.12
C ASN A 76 4.20 -12.40 0.11
N SER A 77 2.90 -12.70 -0.01
CA SER A 77 2.41 -13.65 -1.01
C SER A 77 2.69 -13.19 -2.44
N PHE A 78 2.55 -11.90 -2.71
CA PHE A 78 2.86 -11.32 -4.02
C PHE A 78 4.36 -11.43 -4.31
N ILE A 79 5.22 -11.00 -3.37
CA ILE A 79 6.67 -11.06 -3.51
C ILE A 79 7.16 -12.49 -3.73
N LYS A 80 6.63 -13.45 -2.95
CA LYS A 80 6.88 -14.89 -3.17
C LYS A 80 6.45 -15.34 -4.56
N THR A 81 5.33 -14.85 -5.08
CA THR A 81 4.86 -15.19 -6.41
C THR A 81 5.82 -14.71 -7.49
N LEU A 82 6.27 -13.45 -7.38
CA LEU A 82 7.23 -12.88 -8.33
C LEU A 82 8.59 -13.58 -8.28
N LYS A 83 9.12 -13.84 -7.07
CA LYS A 83 10.42 -14.48 -6.87
C LYS A 83 10.44 -15.91 -7.43
N ASN A 84 9.40 -16.68 -7.16
CA ASN A 84 9.34 -18.10 -7.52
C ASN A 84 8.73 -18.37 -8.91
N LYS A 85 8.20 -17.32 -9.57
CA LYS A 85 7.42 -17.43 -10.82
C LYS A 85 6.29 -18.47 -10.72
N LYS A 86 5.73 -18.61 -9.52
CA LYS A 86 4.67 -19.56 -9.16
C LYS A 86 3.69 -18.86 -8.24
N PHE A 87 2.39 -19.01 -8.49
CA PHE A 87 1.38 -18.37 -7.66
C PHE A 87 1.37 -18.92 -6.23
N HIS A 88 1.57 -18.06 -5.25
CA HIS A 88 1.21 -18.35 -3.87
C HIS A 88 -0.30 -18.21 -3.70
N TYR A 89 -0.91 -19.07 -2.87
CA TYR A 89 -2.37 -19.22 -2.84
C TYR A 89 -3.11 -17.92 -2.49
N ILE A 90 -2.60 -17.10 -1.57
CA ILE A 90 -3.26 -15.84 -1.19
C ILE A 90 -3.42 -14.94 -2.43
N TYR A 91 -2.33 -14.72 -3.17
CA TYR A 91 -2.33 -13.92 -4.39
C TYR A 91 -3.15 -14.55 -5.52
N PHE A 92 -3.07 -15.88 -5.69
CA PHE A 92 -3.94 -16.61 -6.63
C PHE A 92 -5.42 -16.33 -6.38
N PHE A 93 -5.86 -16.41 -5.12
CA PHE A 93 -7.25 -16.18 -4.76
C PHE A 93 -7.69 -14.73 -4.98
N ASN A 94 -6.81 -13.75 -4.74
CA ASN A 94 -7.08 -12.34 -5.07
C ASN A 94 -7.45 -12.22 -6.55
N ILE A 95 -6.59 -12.76 -7.42
CA ILE A 95 -6.78 -12.73 -8.88
C ILE A 95 -8.06 -13.43 -9.32
N VAL A 96 -8.32 -14.62 -8.77
CA VAL A 96 -9.47 -15.44 -9.16
C VAL A 96 -10.79 -14.75 -8.84
N PHE A 97 -10.86 -14.05 -7.72
CA PHE A 97 -12.07 -13.41 -7.24
C PHE A 97 -12.25 -12.00 -7.80
N GLU A 98 -11.17 -11.34 -8.22
CA GLU A 98 -11.20 -9.96 -8.73
C GLU A 98 -12.25 -9.73 -9.83
N PRO A 99 -12.34 -10.54 -10.90
CA PRO A 99 -13.38 -10.42 -11.91
C PRO A 99 -14.82 -10.47 -11.39
N LEU A 100 -15.06 -11.31 -10.37
CA LEU A 100 -16.38 -11.52 -9.78
C LEU A 100 -16.75 -10.32 -8.91
N CYS A 101 -15.83 -9.89 -8.04
CA CYS A 101 -16.00 -8.74 -7.16
C CYS A 101 -16.32 -7.49 -7.99
N HIS A 102 -15.55 -7.24 -9.05
CA HIS A 102 -15.75 -6.09 -9.93
C HIS A 102 -17.11 -6.10 -10.61
N THR A 103 -17.48 -7.25 -11.17
CA THR A 103 -18.79 -7.39 -11.84
C THR A 103 -19.91 -7.15 -10.85
N LYS A 104 -19.81 -7.70 -9.62
CA LYS A 104 -20.81 -7.50 -8.58
C LYS A 104 -20.86 -6.06 -8.12
N ARG A 105 -19.73 -5.39 -7.89
CA ARG A 105 -19.68 -3.97 -7.52
C ARG A 105 -20.47 -3.13 -8.51
N MET A 106 -20.22 -3.33 -9.81
CA MET A 106 -20.93 -2.62 -10.87
C MET A 106 -22.44 -2.93 -10.91
N GLU A 107 -22.86 -4.17 -10.59
CA GLU A 107 -24.27 -4.50 -10.42
C GLU A 107 -24.93 -3.76 -9.25
N PHE A 108 -24.26 -3.66 -8.10
CA PHE A 108 -24.75 -2.94 -6.92
C PHE A 108 -24.84 -1.43 -7.18
N ILE A 109 -23.84 -0.83 -7.85
CA ILE A 109 -23.85 0.58 -8.25
C ILE A 109 -25.05 0.86 -9.18
N LYS A 110 -25.24 0.05 -10.22
CA LYS A 110 -26.36 0.22 -11.17
C LYS A 110 -27.75 0.10 -10.53
N LYS A 111 -27.84 -0.57 -9.37
CA LYS A 111 -29.09 -0.76 -8.62
C LYS A 111 -29.25 0.23 -7.48
N ASP A 112 -28.34 1.20 -7.33
CA ASP A 112 -28.31 2.15 -6.23
C ASP A 112 -28.27 1.47 -4.84
N ARG A 113 -27.53 0.35 -4.76
CA ARG A 113 -27.38 -0.47 -3.53
C ARG A 113 -25.93 -0.55 -3.07
N TYR A 114 -25.10 0.41 -3.44
CA TYR A 114 -23.65 0.35 -3.16
C TYR A 114 -23.34 0.17 -1.67
N SER A 115 -24.14 0.75 -0.78
CA SER A 115 -24.01 0.59 0.68
C SER A 115 -24.11 -0.86 1.16
N GLU A 116 -24.76 -1.74 0.39
CA GLU A 116 -24.93 -3.17 0.72
C GLU A 116 -23.79 -4.05 0.19
N TYR A 117 -22.90 -3.49 -0.64
CA TYR A 117 -21.81 -4.25 -1.25
C TYR A 117 -20.82 -4.80 -0.21
N ASN A 118 -20.58 -4.05 0.87
CA ASN A 118 -19.68 -4.45 1.96
C ASN A 118 -20.21 -5.70 2.68
N ASP A 119 -21.51 -5.70 2.97
CA ASP A 119 -22.20 -6.84 3.56
C ASP A 119 -22.19 -8.05 2.62
N TYR A 120 -22.34 -7.82 1.31
CA TYR A 120 -22.22 -8.87 0.31
C TYR A 120 -20.81 -9.49 0.30
N LEU A 121 -19.74 -8.68 0.31
CA LEU A 121 -18.38 -9.20 0.39
C LEU A 121 -18.16 -10.03 1.66
N THR A 122 -18.57 -9.51 2.82
CA THR A 122 -18.33 -10.13 4.13
C THR A 122 -19.16 -11.40 4.34
N ARG A 123 -20.44 -11.39 3.94
CA ARG A 123 -21.37 -12.49 4.23
C ARG A 123 -21.43 -13.55 3.15
N ASP A 124 -20.98 -13.25 1.94
CA ASP A 124 -21.11 -14.17 0.80
C ASP A 124 -19.77 -14.51 0.13
N ILE A 125 -19.00 -13.50 -0.30
CA ILE A 125 -17.73 -13.71 -1.01
C ILE A 125 -16.66 -14.31 -0.09
N GLN A 126 -16.39 -13.68 1.06
CA GLN A 126 -15.33 -14.12 1.98
C GLN A 126 -15.55 -15.55 2.51
N PRO A 127 -16.76 -15.95 3.00
CA PRO A 127 -16.98 -17.32 3.45
C PRO A 127 -16.85 -18.33 2.33
N PHE A 128 -17.27 -17.98 1.11
CA PHE A 128 -17.09 -18.84 -0.05
C PHE A 128 -15.63 -18.98 -0.45
N ARG A 129 -14.85 -17.89 -0.43
CA ARG A 129 -13.40 -17.89 -0.66
C ARG A 129 -12.70 -18.81 0.34
N SER A 130 -13.01 -18.71 1.63
CA SER A 130 -12.46 -19.59 2.67
C SER A 130 -12.82 -21.06 2.46
N LYS A 131 -14.08 -21.35 2.11
CA LYS A 131 -14.52 -22.72 1.78
C LYS A 131 -13.77 -23.27 0.57
N LEU A 132 -13.59 -22.45 -0.47
CA LEU A 132 -12.89 -22.84 -1.69
C LEU A 132 -11.40 -23.09 -1.42
N LEU A 133 -10.76 -22.27 -0.59
CA LEU A 133 -9.38 -22.46 -0.13
C LEU A 133 -9.20 -23.81 0.59
N THR A 134 -10.04 -24.10 1.58
CA THR A 134 -10.01 -25.40 2.29
C THR A 134 -10.20 -26.57 1.33
N SER A 135 -11.14 -26.44 0.39
CA SER A 135 -11.40 -27.48 -0.60
C SER A 135 -10.22 -27.69 -1.54
N MET A 136 -9.56 -26.61 -1.99
CA MET A 136 -8.38 -26.68 -2.83
C MET A 136 -7.20 -27.34 -2.12
N ASN A 137 -7.00 -26.99 -0.85
CA ASN A 137 -5.97 -27.61 -0.02
C ASN A 137 -6.20 -29.12 0.12
N ASN A 138 -7.43 -29.54 0.44
CA ASN A 138 -7.79 -30.96 0.60
C ASN A 138 -7.65 -31.76 -0.71
N LYS A 139 -7.86 -31.11 -1.86
CA LYS A 139 -7.65 -31.72 -3.18
C LYS A 139 -6.19 -31.72 -3.63
N GLY A 140 -5.28 -31.15 -2.83
CA GLY A 140 -3.85 -31.17 -3.08
C GLY A 140 -3.36 -30.16 -4.11
N TYR A 141 -4.18 -29.18 -4.50
CA TYR A 141 -3.78 -28.12 -5.44
C TYR A 141 -2.74 -27.16 -4.84
N ILE A 142 -2.66 -27.09 -3.51
CA ILE A 142 -1.75 -26.20 -2.77
C ILE A 142 -0.62 -27.06 -2.16
N SER A 143 0.63 -26.63 -2.30
CA SER A 143 1.78 -27.27 -1.66
C SER A 143 1.83 -26.95 -0.16
N SER A 144 2.61 -27.72 0.60
CA SER A 144 2.91 -27.39 2.00
C SER A 144 3.55 -26.02 2.17
N SER A 145 4.26 -25.53 1.14
CA SER A 145 4.84 -24.19 1.08
C SER A 145 3.88 -23.09 0.61
N GLY A 146 2.60 -23.41 0.36
CA GLY A 146 1.57 -22.44 -0.02
C GLY A 146 1.51 -22.09 -1.51
N PHE A 147 2.22 -22.80 -2.39
CA PHE A 147 2.20 -22.55 -3.83
C PHE A 147 1.16 -23.41 -4.55
N ILE A 148 0.55 -22.88 -5.60
CA ILE A 148 -0.31 -23.63 -6.50
C ILE A 148 0.56 -24.61 -7.31
N LYS A 149 0.27 -25.91 -7.21
CA LYS A 149 1.04 -26.97 -7.87
C LYS A 149 0.73 -27.08 -9.36
N ASP A 150 -0.53 -26.94 -9.71
CA ASP A 150 -1.06 -27.08 -11.06
C ASP A 150 -2.04 -25.93 -11.30
N LEU A 151 -1.57 -24.91 -12.01
CA LEU A 151 -2.30 -23.68 -12.21
C LEU A 151 -3.57 -23.89 -13.05
N ASP A 152 -3.47 -24.66 -14.13
CA ASP A 152 -4.58 -24.87 -15.05
C ASP A 152 -5.73 -25.61 -14.35
N ASN A 153 -5.42 -26.70 -13.66
CA ASN A 153 -6.42 -27.45 -12.92
C ASN A 153 -6.98 -26.66 -11.73
N ALA A 154 -6.16 -25.87 -11.04
CA ALA A 154 -6.61 -24.97 -9.98
C ALA A 154 -7.59 -23.91 -10.51
N VAL A 155 -7.28 -23.26 -11.64
CA VAL A 155 -8.15 -22.27 -12.30
C VAL A 155 -9.45 -22.92 -12.75
N GLN A 156 -9.41 -24.09 -13.38
CA GLN A 156 -10.62 -24.80 -13.81
C GLN A 156 -11.50 -25.20 -12.63
N TYR A 157 -10.88 -25.61 -11.51
CA TYR A 157 -11.60 -25.93 -10.30
C TYR A 157 -12.32 -24.69 -9.72
N CYS A 158 -11.59 -23.59 -9.54
CA CYS A 158 -12.17 -22.33 -9.07
C CYS A 158 -13.29 -21.83 -9.99
N ARG A 159 -13.08 -21.91 -11.31
CA ARG A 159 -14.07 -21.53 -12.33
C ARG A 159 -15.34 -22.34 -12.19
N SER A 160 -15.22 -23.67 -12.04
CA SER A 160 -16.37 -24.55 -11.87
C SER A 160 -17.17 -24.21 -10.60
N GLU A 161 -16.48 -23.98 -9.48
CA GLU A 161 -17.12 -23.64 -8.21
C GLU A 161 -17.76 -22.25 -8.22
N ILE A 162 -17.09 -21.25 -8.79
CA ILE A 162 -17.63 -19.88 -8.96
C ILE A 162 -18.84 -19.90 -9.90
N ARG A 163 -18.75 -20.60 -11.04
CA ARG A 163 -19.87 -20.74 -11.98
C ARG A 163 -21.04 -21.45 -11.34
N ARG A 164 -20.81 -22.49 -10.55
CA ARG A 164 -21.85 -23.24 -9.84
C ARG A 164 -22.64 -22.33 -8.90
N LYS A 165 -21.93 -21.53 -8.09
CA LYS A 165 -22.52 -20.64 -7.07
C LYS A 165 -23.10 -19.35 -7.66
N TYR A 166 -22.32 -18.61 -8.42
CA TYR A 166 -22.65 -17.24 -8.86
C TYR A 166 -23.19 -17.15 -10.29
N LYS A 167 -23.22 -18.27 -11.03
CA LYS A 167 -23.53 -18.30 -12.47
C LYS A 167 -22.62 -17.35 -13.27
N PHE A 168 -21.40 -17.15 -12.80
CA PHE A 168 -20.39 -16.27 -13.37
C PHE A 168 -19.21 -17.08 -13.93
N ASP A 169 -18.68 -16.68 -15.09
CA ASP A 169 -17.52 -17.32 -15.69
C ASP A 169 -16.30 -16.39 -15.65
N ILE A 170 -15.19 -16.89 -15.09
CA ILE A 170 -13.95 -16.14 -14.87
C ILE A 170 -12.95 -16.27 -16.04
N LEU A 171 -13.21 -17.15 -17.03
CA LEU A 171 -12.18 -17.66 -17.96
C LEU A 171 -11.69 -16.71 -19.07
N GLY A 172 -12.08 -15.44 -19.07
CA GLY A 172 -11.52 -14.42 -19.97
C GLY A 172 -10.66 -13.36 -19.27
N LYS A 173 -10.68 -13.32 -17.93
CA LYS A 173 -10.15 -12.20 -17.14
C LYS A 173 -8.89 -12.54 -16.33
N ILE A 174 -8.65 -13.82 -16.02
CA ILE A 174 -7.47 -14.28 -15.26
C ILE A 174 -6.20 -14.34 -16.13
N ILE A 175 -6.35 -14.53 -17.45
CA ILE A 175 -5.28 -14.91 -18.40
C ILE A 175 -4.28 -13.76 -18.70
N LYS A 176 -4.51 -12.53 -18.23
CA LYS A 176 -3.64 -11.37 -18.51
C LYS A 176 -2.58 -11.06 -17.44
N LEU A 177 -2.35 -11.94 -16.47
CA LEU A 177 -1.37 -11.66 -15.41
C LEU A 177 0.04 -12.11 -15.80
N ASP A 178 0.79 -11.12 -16.30
CA ASP A 178 2.20 -11.24 -16.64
C ASP A 178 3.08 -11.26 -15.37
N ILE A 179 3.29 -12.45 -14.80
CA ILE A 179 4.35 -12.67 -13.78
C ILE A 179 5.75 -12.64 -14.41
N SER A 180 5.84 -12.70 -15.75
CA SER A 180 7.11 -12.90 -16.45
C SER A 180 7.99 -11.65 -16.44
N ASN A 181 7.41 -10.45 -16.33
CA ASN A 181 8.17 -9.19 -16.44
C ASN A 181 8.64 -8.54 -15.12
N LYS A 182 8.27 -9.07 -13.94
CA LYS A 182 8.73 -8.51 -12.64
C LYS A 182 9.67 -9.48 -11.93
N ASN A 183 10.94 -9.11 -11.79
CA ASN A 183 11.93 -9.85 -10.99
C ASN A 183 12.10 -9.17 -9.63
N VAL A 184 12.21 -9.97 -8.58
CA VAL A 184 12.56 -9.54 -7.22
C VAL A 184 13.98 -10.01 -6.96
N PHE A 185 14.82 -9.12 -6.48
CA PHE A 185 16.22 -9.37 -6.17
C PHE A 185 16.47 -9.26 -4.66
N SER A 186 17.55 -9.90 -4.20
CA SER A 186 18.05 -9.72 -2.84
C SER A 186 18.30 -8.23 -2.57
N GLN A 187 17.95 -7.74 -1.36
CA GLN A 187 18.02 -6.32 -0.97
C GLN A 187 16.97 -5.39 -1.57
N ASP A 188 16.03 -5.88 -2.38
CA ASP A 188 14.86 -5.09 -2.75
C ASP A 188 14.05 -4.73 -1.50
N ASN A 189 13.47 -3.53 -1.50
CA ASN A 189 12.65 -3.05 -0.40
C ASN A 189 11.17 -3.29 -0.68
N VAL A 190 10.47 -3.87 0.29
CA VAL A 190 9.03 -4.06 0.29
C VAL A 190 8.43 -3.12 1.33
N CYS A 191 7.92 -1.99 0.88
CA CYS A 191 7.45 -0.88 1.71
C CYS A 191 5.93 -0.91 1.81
N ILE A 192 5.42 -1.20 3.00
CA ILE A 192 4.00 -1.26 3.29
C ILE A 192 3.63 0.04 3.99
N ILE A 193 2.92 0.90 3.28
CA ILE A 193 2.47 2.23 3.69
C ILE A 193 1.07 2.12 4.29
N HIS A 194 0.90 2.66 5.48
CA HIS A 194 -0.36 2.57 6.21
C HIS A 194 -0.57 3.77 7.13
N ASP A 195 -1.82 4.23 7.19
CA ASP A 195 -2.24 5.31 8.08
C ASP A 195 -2.26 4.85 9.54
N ARG A 196 -1.89 5.72 10.48
CA ARG A 196 -1.87 5.36 11.91
C ARG A 196 -3.27 5.35 12.56
N ASP A 197 -4.36 5.38 11.79
CA ASP A 197 -5.73 5.59 12.29
C ASP A 197 -6.04 4.76 13.53
N TYR A 198 -6.02 5.45 14.67
CA TYR A 198 -6.19 4.89 15.98
C TYR A 198 -7.67 4.62 16.19
N SER A 199 -8.04 3.46 15.71
CA SER A 199 -9.31 2.86 16.01
C SER A 199 -9.03 1.56 16.72
N GLU A 200 -9.64 1.38 17.90
CA GLU A 200 -9.64 0.09 18.61
C GLU A 200 -10.07 -1.06 17.67
N ARG A 201 -10.91 -0.74 16.70
CA ARG A 201 -11.43 -1.65 15.67
C ARG A 201 -10.43 -1.92 14.54
N TYR A 202 -9.64 -0.93 14.11
CA TYR A 202 -8.86 -1.02 12.88
C TYR A 202 -7.35 -1.21 13.14
N PHE A 203 -6.69 -0.30 13.88
CA PHE A 203 -5.24 -0.37 14.13
C PHE A 203 -4.86 0.09 15.55
N ASN A 204 -5.15 -0.74 16.53
CA ASN A 204 -4.73 -0.53 17.92
C ASN A 204 -3.25 -0.90 18.15
N ASP A 205 -2.72 -0.55 19.32
CA ASP A 205 -1.31 -0.77 19.68
C ASP A 205 -0.91 -2.25 19.62
N ILE A 206 -1.82 -3.18 19.95
CA ILE A 206 -1.55 -4.62 19.84
C ILE A 206 -1.36 -5.01 18.37
N LYS A 207 -2.22 -4.52 17.47
CA LYS A 207 -2.07 -4.73 16.03
C LYS A 207 -0.80 -4.06 15.49
N TYR A 208 -0.46 -2.86 15.98
CA TYR A 208 0.78 -2.16 15.63
C TYR A 208 2.02 -2.99 15.98
N MET A 209 2.11 -3.46 17.22
CA MET A 209 3.22 -4.29 17.67
C MET A 209 3.29 -5.64 16.94
N ARG A 210 2.13 -6.24 16.64
CA ARG A 210 2.08 -7.45 15.80
C ARG A 210 2.56 -7.19 14.37
N ALA A 211 2.23 -6.04 13.79
CA ALA A 211 2.69 -5.66 12.46
C ALA A 211 4.22 -5.52 12.43
N ILE A 212 4.80 -4.80 13.39
CA ILE A 212 6.26 -4.71 13.55
C ILE A 212 6.89 -6.10 13.70
N GLY A 213 6.35 -6.92 14.61
CA GLY A 213 6.84 -8.28 14.81
C GLY A 213 6.80 -9.13 13.52
N LYS A 214 5.73 -8.97 12.72
CA LYS A 214 5.60 -9.67 11.45
C LYS A 214 6.59 -9.18 10.40
N ILE A 215 6.85 -7.86 10.33
CA ILE A 215 7.87 -7.29 9.45
C ILE A 215 9.25 -7.82 9.81
N ASN A 216 9.61 -7.85 11.09
CA ASN A 216 10.88 -8.41 11.55
C ASN A 216 11.01 -9.90 11.18
N GLU A 217 9.95 -10.69 11.42
CA GLU A 217 9.90 -12.11 11.01
C GLU A 217 10.13 -12.28 9.49
N LEU A 218 9.58 -11.38 8.67
CA LEU A 218 9.77 -11.41 7.23
C LEU A 218 11.18 -11.00 6.82
N CYS A 219 11.77 -9.99 7.46
CA CYS A 219 13.17 -9.61 7.22
C CYS A 219 14.15 -10.72 7.59
N ASP A 220 13.86 -11.50 8.65
CA ASP A 220 14.72 -12.62 9.06
C ASP A 220 14.63 -13.81 8.09
N LYS A 221 13.45 -14.01 7.48
CA LYS A 221 13.16 -15.18 6.63
C LYS A 221 13.40 -14.95 5.14
N ASN A 222 13.49 -13.69 4.71
CA ASN A 222 13.57 -13.32 3.30
C ASN A 222 14.83 -12.49 3.03
N GLU A 223 15.27 -12.47 1.78
CA GLU A 223 16.44 -11.67 1.37
C GLU A 223 16.05 -10.21 1.04
N GLU A 224 14.74 -10.00 0.81
CA GLU A 224 14.11 -8.70 0.62
C GLU A 224 13.87 -8.02 1.97
N LYS A 225 14.00 -6.70 1.99
CA LYS A 225 13.82 -5.87 3.19
C LYS A 225 12.38 -5.40 3.30
N TYR A 226 11.63 -5.97 4.22
CA TYR A 226 10.27 -5.51 4.52
C TYR A 226 10.31 -4.30 5.45
N ARG A 227 9.49 -3.28 5.17
CA ARG A 227 9.44 -2.05 5.95
C ARG A 227 7.99 -1.62 6.14
N LEU A 228 7.65 -1.25 7.37
CA LEU A 228 6.39 -0.58 7.66
C LEU A 228 6.62 0.93 7.56
N ILE A 229 5.80 1.60 6.76
CA ILE A 229 5.84 3.04 6.54
C ILE A 229 4.53 3.60 7.08
N ILE A 230 4.63 4.48 8.06
CA ILE A 230 3.48 5.01 8.79
C ILE A 230 3.27 6.46 8.46
N THR A 231 2.05 6.79 8.08
CA THR A 231 1.55 8.15 7.89
C THR A 231 0.65 8.51 9.06
N TYR A 232 1.16 9.31 10.01
CA TYR A 232 0.41 9.69 11.21
C TYR A 232 -0.25 11.06 11.05
N PRO A 233 -1.55 11.21 11.34
CA PRO A 233 -2.51 10.14 11.51
C PRO A 233 -2.97 9.56 10.16
N LYS A 234 -2.76 10.32 9.07
CA LYS A 234 -3.16 9.97 7.71
C LYS A 234 -2.19 10.48 6.64
N PHE A 235 -2.26 9.86 5.48
CA PHE A 235 -1.48 10.21 4.30
C PHE A 235 -1.68 11.66 3.85
N GLU A 236 -2.86 12.26 4.06
CA GLU A 236 -3.07 13.67 3.73
C GLU A 236 -2.16 14.63 4.51
N LEU A 237 -1.68 14.26 5.72
CA LEU A 237 -0.68 15.07 6.41
C LEU A 237 0.63 15.11 5.62
N TRP A 238 1.08 13.97 5.10
CA TRP A 238 2.27 13.89 4.23
C TRP A 238 2.12 14.85 3.04
N LEU A 239 0.96 14.88 2.39
CA LEU A 239 0.69 15.79 1.27
C LEU A 239 0.73 17.28 1.65
N VAL A 240 0.25 17.63 2.84
CA VAL A 240 0.35 19.00 3.36
C VAL A 240 1.81 19.43 3.52
N LEU A 241 2.71 18.52 3.89
CA LEU A 241 4.13 18.83 4.08
C LEU A 241 4.83 19.27 2.78
N HIS A 242 4.28 18.96 1.60
CA HIS A 242 4.82 19.45 0.33
C HIS A 242 4.74 20.96 0.19
N VAL A 243 3.67 21.56 0.72
CA VAL A 243 3.34 22.98 0.49
C VAL A 243 3.47 23.84 1.74
N MET A 244 3.48 23.22 2.92
CA MET A 244 3.70 23.90 4.19
C MET A 244 5.14 24.40 4.29
N LYS A 245 5.36 25.61 4.80
CA LYS A 245 6.72 26.07 5.10
C LYS A 245 7.23 25.40 6.36
N TYR A 246 8.53 25.14 6.43
CA TYR A 246 9.16 24.59 7.64
C TYR A 246 8.80 25.37 8.91
N SER A 247 8.80 26.71 8.81
CA SER A 247 8.42 27.63 9.90
C SER A 247 6.91 27.68 10.20
N GLU A 248 6.07 26.89 9.54
CA GLU A 248 4.64 26.79 9.88
C GLU A 248 4.36 25.50 10.66
N ILE A 249 5.30 24.55 10.70
CA ILE A 249 5.14 23.28 11.41
C ILE A 249 4.93 23.52 12.91
N GLN A 250 5.62 24.50 13.51
CA GLN A 250 5.42 24.83 14.92
C GLN A 250 4.04 25.42 15.24
N THR A 251 3.25 25.78 14.23
CA THR A 251 1.86 26.24 14.41
C THR A 251 0.86 25.09 14.44
N LEU A 252 1.30 23.86 14.15
CA LEU A 252 0.45 22.69 14.21
C LEU A 252 0.07 22.36 15.65
N ASN A 253 -1.21 22.11 15.86
CA ASN A 253 -1.71 21.57 17.10
C ASN A 253 -1.40 20.07 17.19
N LEU A 254 -0.24 19.72 17.75
CA LEU A 254 0.21 18.33 17.91
C LEU A 254 -0.69 17.54 18.86
N ASP A 255 -1.28 18.19 19.86
CA ASP A 255 -2.22 17.54 20.77
C ASP A 255 -3.46 17.06 20.01
N TYR A 256 -3.95 17.86 19.07
CA TYR A 256 -5.05 17.46 18.18
C TYR A 256 -4.69 16.29 17.28
N LEU A 257 -3.44 16.15 16.86
CA LEU A 257 -3.00 14.96 16.13
C LEU A 257 -3.01 13.71 17.04
N LYS A 258 -2.70 13.88 18.33
CA LYS A 258 -2.62 12.82 19.35
C LYS A 258 -3.95 12.42 20.00
N LEU A 259 -5.05 13.14 19.76
CA LEU A 259 -6.34 12.95 20.47
C LEU A 259 -6.96 11.55 20.36
N TYR A 260 -6.37 10.70 19.54
CA TYR A 260 -6.63 9.28 19.42
C TYR A 260 -6.20 8.41 20.61
N SER A 261 -5.40 8.93 21.53
CA SER A 261 -4.60 8.12 22.46
C SER A 261 -5.26 7.93 23.84
N GLY A 262 -6.50 7.43 23.90
CA GLY A 262 -7.07 7.06 25.20
C GLY A 262 -8.34 6.20 25.18
N PRO A 263 -8.49 5.24 26.12
CA PRO A 263 -9.68 4.39 26.28
C PRO A 263 -10.97 5.16 26.65
N ASN A 264 -10.85 6.46 26.96
CA ASN A 264 -11.97 7.36 27.24
C ASN A 264 -12.28 8.32 26.07
N SER A 265 -11.62 8.17 24.92
CA SER A 265 -11.93 8.96 23.72
C SER A 265 -13.21 8.42 23.06
N CYS A 266 -14.36 8.79 23.64
CA CYS A 266 -15.67 8.54 23.03
C CYS A 266 -15.70 9.06 21.57
N PRO A 267 -16.46 8.43 20.66
CA PRO A 267 -16.93 9.11 19.47
C PRO A 267 -17.89 10.20 19.95
N VAL A 268 -17.36 11.41 20.12
CA VAL A 268 -18.09 12.53 20.71
C VAL A 268 -19.23 12.89 19.76
N LYS A 269 -20.48 12.72 20.24
CA LYS A 269 -21.71 13.10 19.53
C LYS A 269 -21.90 14.63 19.40
N ASP A 270 -21.00 15.42 19.99
CA ASP A 270 -21.01 16.88 19.89
C ASP A 270 -20.08 17.38 18.78
N LYS A 271 -20.68 18.17 17.88
CA LYS A 271 -20.07 18.84 16.71
C LYS A 271 -18.87 19.77 17.01
N ALA A 272 -18.36 19.81 18.24
CA ALA A 272 -17.43 20.83 18.72
C ALA A 272 -15.98 20.36 18.96
N ARG A 273 -15.67 19.07 18.85
CA ARG A 273 -14.29 18.57 18.94
C ARG A 273 -13.91 17.78 17.68
N THR A 274 -13.12 18.42 16.81
CA THR A 274 -12.60 17.85 15.57
C THR A 274 -11.56 16.78 15.90
N GLY A 275 -11.86 15.52 15.58
CA GLY A 275 -10.88 14.43 15.68
C GLY A 275 -9.68 14.66 14.76
N PRO A 276 -8.60 13.89 14.90
CA PRO A 276 -7.34 14.15 14.20
C PRO A 276 -7.49 14.04 12.67
N SER A 277 -8.34 13.12 12.21
CA SER A 277 -8.79 13.03 10.82
C SER A 277 -9.36 14.34 10.27
N GLN A 278 -10.24 14.98 11.05
CA GLN A 278 -10.91 16.22 10.67
C GLN A 278 -9.91 17.37 10.66
N TYR A 279 -9.04 17.43 11.67
CA TYR A 279 -7.98 18.43 11.74
C TYR A 279 -7.01 18.33 10.55
N VAL A 280 -6.59 17.12 10.17
CA VAL A 280 -5.77 16.92 8.95
C VAL A 280 -6.55 17.31 7.69
N SER A 281 -7.85 17.04 7.62
CA SER A 281 -8.69 17.45 6.49
C SER A 281 -8.78 18.97 6.36
N GLU A 282 -8.87 19.69 7.48
CA GLU A 282 -8.85 21.16 7.50
C GLU A 282 -7.50 21.73 7.07
N LEU A 283 -6.39 21.12 7.52
CA LEU A 283 -5.05 21.48 7.03
C LEU A 283 -4.94 21.23 5.53
N PHE A 284 -5.39 20.08 5.06
CA PHE A 284 -5.38 19.70 3.65
C PHE A 284 -6.16 20.72 2.79
N GLN A 285 -7.38 21.10 3.21
CA GLN A 285 -8.16 22.13 2.53
C GLN A 285 -7.48 23.51 2.59
N LYS A 286 -6.95 23.91 3.75
CA LYS A 286 -6.27 25.21 3.94
C LYS A 286 -5.06 25.36 3.01
N TYR A 287 -4.19 24.36 2.97
CA TYR A 287 -2.91 24.45 2.27
C TYR A 287 -3.01 24.08 0.79
N LEU A 288 -3.76 23.02 0.45
CA LEU A 288 -3.87 22.56 -0.93
C LEU A 288 -5.05 23.18 -1.69
N LYS A 289 -5.98 23.87 -1.01
CA LYS A 289 -7.13 24.58 -1.61
C LYS A 289 -7.98 23.68 -2.51
N ILE A 290 -8.10 22.40 -2.16
CA ILE A 290 -8.94 21.45 -2.90
C ILE A 290 -10.36 21.49 -2.31
N PRO A 291 -11.43 21.48 -3.14
CA PRO A 291 -12.74 21.03 -2.67
C PRO A 291 -12.65 19.60 -2.11
N GLU A 292 -13.63 19.18 -1.30
CA GLU A 292 -13.63 17.92 -0.50
C GLU A 292 -13.31 16.62 -1.27
N THR A 293 -13.29 16.64 -2.60
CA THR A 293 -12.87 15.52 -3.44
C THR A 293 -11.37 15.25 -3.25
N LYS A 294 -11.03 14.09 -2.69
CA LYS A 294 -9.65 13.62 -2.42
C LYS A 294 -8.75 13.39 -3.65
N HIS A 295 -9.18 13.82 -4.83
CA HIS A 295 -8.41 13.70 -6.06
C HIS A 295 -7.33 14.79 -6.10
N ILE A 296 -6.07 14.36 -6.07
CA ILE A 296 -4.88 15.20 -6.04
C ILE A 296 -4.15 15.26 -7.37
N SER A 297 -4.52 14.41 -8.35
CA SER A 297 -3.90 14.37 -9.69
C SER A 297 -3.75 15.76 -10.33
N SER A 298 -4.79 16.60 -10.27
CA SER A 298 -4.77 17.97 -10.80
C SER A 298 -3.77 18.93 -10.11
N LEU A 299 -3.34 18.60 -8.89
CA LEU A 299 -2.40 19.40 -8.11
C LEU A 299 -1.00 18.80 -8.05
N PHE A 300 -0.84 17.58 -8.55
CA PHE A 300 0.41 16.85 -8.43
C PHE A 300 1.56 17.67 -9.04
N ASP A 301 1.48 17.98 -10.34
CA ASP A 301 2.53 18.72 -11.06
C ASP A 301 2.75 20.14 -10.52
N SER A 302 1.69 20.81 -10.08
CA SER A 302 1.74 22.24 -9.73
C SER A 302 2.12 22.51 -8.27
N LYS A 303 1.91 21.54 -7.37
CA LYS A 303 2.09 21.73 -5.93
C LYS A 303 2.89 20.63 -5.27
N LEU A 304 2.56 19.36 -5.54
CA LEU A 304 3.17 18.23 -4.82
C LEU A 304 4.55 17.92 -5.39
N LEU A 305 4.67 17.77 -6.71
CA LEU A 305 5.91 17.46 -7.39
C LEU A 305 7.04 18.47 -7.06
N PRO A 306 6.83 19.80 -7.15
CA PRO A 306 7.87 20.77 -6.79
C PRO A 306 8.17 20.82 -5.28
N GLY A 307 7.27 20.29 -4.46
CA GLY A 307 7.36 20.29 -3.00
C GLY A 307 7.95 19.03 -2.39
N ILE A 308 8.43 18.06 -3.18
CA ILE A 308 8.96 16.78 -2.66
C ILE A 308 10.10 16.99 -1.66
N GLU A 309 11.11 17.79 -2.01
CA GLU A 309 12.24 18.09 -1.12
C GLU A 309 11.77 18.75 0.17
N ASN A 310 10.82 19.68 0.05
CA ASN A 310 10.22 20.36 1.19
C ASN A 310 9.47 19.37 2.09
N ALA A 311 8.71 18.41 1.54
CA ALA A 311 8.04 17.38 2.31
C ALA A 311 9.02 16.48 3.08
N ILE A 312 10.14 16.11 2.43
CA ILE A 312 11.21 15.33 3.07
C ILE A 312 11.79 16.09 4.26
N ILE A 313 12.19 17.35 4.08
CA ILE A 313 12.74 18.19 5.15
C ILE A 313 11.71 18.37 6.27
N ASN A 314 10.47 18.70 5.92
CA ASN A 314 9.40 18.94 6.86
C ASN A 314 9.04 17.70 7.69
N SER A 315 9.07 16.50 7.09
CA SER A 315 8.80 15.25 7.81
C SER A 315 9.86 14.92 8.86
N GLN A 316 11.06 15.51 8.74
CA GLN A 316 12.17 15.37 9.67
C GLN A 316 12.25 16.53 10.68
N HIS A 317 11.26 17.42 10.72
CA HIS A 317 11.20 18.50 11.71
C HIS A 317 11.21 17.90 13.13
N PRO A 318 11.93 18.48 14.12
CA PRO A 318 12.04 17.93 15.49
C PRO A 318 10.73 17.70 16.26
N LEU A 319 9.61 18.22 15.75
CA LEU A 319 8.28 18.03 16.32
C LEU A 319 7.60 16.75 15.84
N PHE A 320 8.13 16.14 14.77
CA PHE A 320 7.67 14.89 14.23
C PHE A 320 8.64 13.76 14.55
N LYS A 321 8.07 12.56 14.67
CA LYS A 321 8.83 11.32 14.81
C LYS A 321 8.98 10.64 13.45
N THR A 322 10.10 9.96 13.28
CA THR A 322 10.42 9.18 12.08
C THR A 322 10.71 7.73 12.43
N GLU A 323 10.98 7.41 13.70
CA GLU A 323 11.23 6.05 14.15
C GLU A 323 9.92 5.27 14.27
N ILE A 324 9.92 4.04 13.73
CA ILE A 324 8.71 3.22 13.68
C ILE A 324 8.15 2.89 15.08
N SER A 325 9.00 2.81 16.11
CA SER A 325 8.55 2.62 17.49
C SER A 325 7.77 3.82 18.01
N ASP A 326 8.23 5.02 17.68
CA ASP A 326 7.69 6.28 18.19
C ASP A 326 6.42 6.67 17.45
N LEU A 327 6.36 6.37 16.15
CA LEU A 327 5.17 6.54 15.29
C LEU A 327 3.97 5.73 15.76
N MET A 328 4.15 4.81 16.72
CA MET A 328 3.04 4.23 17.42
C MET A 328 2.21 5.34 18.09
N THR A 329 2.80 6.19 18.92
CA THR A 329 2.08 7.14 19.81
C THR A 329 2.26 8.61 19.47
N GLU A 330 3.21 8.94 18.60
CA GLU A 330 3.63 10.32 18.35
C GLU A 330 3.40 10.71 16.88
N PRO A 331 2.98 11.96 16.61
CA PRO A 331 2.81 12.48 15.26
C PRO A 331 4.11 12.47 14.45
N GLY A 332 3.99 12.16 13.17
CA GLY A 332 5.10 12.16 12.23
C GLY A 332 4.93 11.15 11.11
N THR A 333 6.01 10.90 10.39
CA THR A 333 6.03 9.87 9.36
C THR A 333 7.46 9.48 9.01
N ASN A 334 7.67 8.22 8.65
CA ASN A 334 8.92 7.76 8.04
C ASN A 334 8.87 7.76 6.50
N MET A 335 7.82 8.34 5.90
CA MET A 335 7.71 8.52 4.45
C MET A 335 8.85 9.37 3.89
N GLY A 336 9.29 10.41 4.59
CA GLY A 336 10.41 11.25 4.13
C GLY A 336 11.72 10.49 4.01
N ILE A 337 11.99 9.57 4.93
CA ILE A 337 13.15 8.66 4.86
C ILE A 337 13.04 7.77 3.62
N LEU A 338 11.87 7.16 3.41
CA LEU A 338 11.62 6.34 2.22
C LEU A 338 11.86 7.15 0.93
N MET A 339 11.26 8.33 0.82
CA MET A 339 11.38 9.17 -0.36
C MET A 339 12.82 9.64 -0.58
N GLN A 340 13.53 10.03 0.47
CA GLN A 340 14.94 10.39 0.39
C GLN A 340 15.80 9.23 -0.13
N GLU A 341 15.59 8.01 0.35
CA GLU A 341 16.32 6.84 -0.14
C GLU A 341 15.98 6.51 -1.60
N ILE A 342 14.70 6.57 -1.95
CA ILE A 342 14.23 6.36 -3.32
C ILE A 342 14.92 7.35 -4.27
N ILE A 343 15.03 8.62 -3.88
CA ILE A 343 15.72 9.68 -4.64
C ILE A 343 17.24 9.41 -4.70
N ALA A 344 17.88 9.18 -3.54
CA ALA A 344 19.34 9.12 -3.42
C ALA A 344 19.96 7.83 -3.98
N SER A 345 19.21 6.73 -4.08
CA SER A 345 19.68 5.40 -4.54
C SER A 345 20.25 5.35 -5.97
N HIS A 346 20.34 6.49 -6.67
CA HIS A 346 20.78 6.61 -8.05
C HIS A 346 21.91 7.65 -8.27
N GLU A 347 22.47 8.22 -7.19
CA GLU A 347 23.63 9.13 -7.25
C GLU A 347 25.01 8.41 -7.21
N ASP A 348 25.04 7.09 -6.97
CA ASP A 348 26.28 6.28 -6.86
C ASP A 348 26.54 5.35 -8.06
#